data_AF-H8ZBV8-F1
#
_entry.id   AF-H8ZBV8-F1
#
_cell.length_a   1.000
_cell.length_b   1.000
_cell.length_c   1.000
_cell.angle_alpha   90.00
_cell.angle_beta   90.00
_cell.angle_gamma   90.00
#
_symmetry.space_group_name_H-M   'P 1'
#
loop_
_entity.id
_entity.type
_entity.pdbx_description
1 polymer ?
#
loop_
_entity_poly.entity_id
_entity_poly.type
_entity_poly.pdbx_seq_one_letter_code
_entity_poly.pdbx_strand_id
1 'polypeptide(L)'
;MHRTECAMSLIQQEIDRSQGDRLKLISILNDLNAQERKNILRFACGALRRHIIQKKEFLCQAYAAGKCLSKRLSGILARINIRPGRCRRLSSLPIARTFRHSILEIADSQAEKELHDIFVAVADLINSRSTSEAEELSVRIRLLHRVGRSDEINQTVIRAYDTEVPVYMRNIIRQWTAEDSKNILRRIDSLQKIPGLFNWTNMEYLPRETKYQVQQYLGDAVFDEGVLGVKEILVLLQEKEKDALSLLMSNRISKAFGKRLQSALAEALLEYAGIQAYNLLQIRQMEWPADARRKIFQLTRKLFKKAVKKTPNSYAKLLVEKIKSSPVKEIKKEEVPFLRIIAEEVSSTKYFENNLCVSLVRSLLCEENIQPIQRAVRVISSKWKYPLRMRVAGLIRDFSEAETLQNGAVSLVHTNSFRWPRLIEQLNLPGMPEISKIKQKIEQSRKRQKVKMEWVDTLSTVEIEVDSESAILSFPQYWLVQQLCENKEFPLSRFEALPLHREQMEPLLKKGIIQVSSDSQKIRRGNNFNKPTAWTDLLPDFAAEAEEDASDRKKVLLNMAADSYLVRELKTDSPQEKSVLISRLIKSHGIPLELADKRLNILLERNFLVFDKQAGTLSYNP
;
A
#
# COMPACT_ATOMS: atom_id res chain seq x y z
N MET A 1 -21.66 67.84 44.51
CA MET A 1 -22.36 66.66 45.06
C MET A 1 -23.53 66.22 44.18
N HIS A 2 -24.51 67.09 43.88
CA HIS A 2 -25.73 66.73 43.12
C HIS A 2 -25.50 66.08 41.72
N ARG A 3 -24.50 66.52 40.94
CA ARG A 3 -24.20 65.96 39.60
C ARG A 3 -23.66 64.53 39.66
N THR A 4 -22.78 64.25 40.62
CA THR A 4 -22.18 62.92 40.84
C THR A 4 -23.24 61.92 41.30
N GLU A 5 -24.14 62.33 42.20
CA GLU A 5 -25.29 61.52 42.65
C GLU A 5 -26.25 61.21 41.50
N CYS A 6 -26.55 62.19 40.65
CA CYS A 6 -27.37 61.99 39.46
C CYS A 6 -26.74 60.98 38.48
N ALA A 7 -25.43 61.08 38.23
CA ALA A 7 -24.72 60.11 37.40
C ALA A 7 -24.69 58.70 38.01
N MET A 8 -24.50 58.57 39.33
CA MET A 8 -24.57 57.28 40.03
C MET A 8 -25.97 56.66 39.92
N SER A 9 -27.03 57.46 40.07
CA SER A 9 -28.42 57.00 39.93
C SER A 9 -28.71 56.49 38.51
N LEU A 10 -28.27 57.21 37.47
CA LEU A 10 -28.43 56.78 36.07
C LEU A 10 -27.64 55.50 35.76
N ILE A 11 -26.44 55.34 36.32
CA ILE A 11 -25.66 54.09 36.21
C ILE A 11 -26.38 52.93 36.91
N GLN A 12 -26.96 53.17 38.08
CA GLN A 12 -27.73 52.16 38.82
C GLN A 12 -28.98 51.73 38.03
N GLN A 13 -29.73 52.68 37.46
CA GLN A 13 -30.88 52.39 36.57
C GLN A 13 -30.48 51.59 35.33
N GLU A 14 -29.32 51.89 34.74
CA GLU A 14 -28.79 51.14 33.62
C GLU A 14 -28.42 49.69 34.02
N ILE A 15 -27.88 49.48 35.21
CA ILE A 15 -27.56 48.16 35.76
C ILE A 15 -28.83 47.35 36.07
N ASP A 16 -29.82 47.98 36.69
CA ASP A 16 -31.01 47.28 37.19
C ASP A 16 -32.06 47.02 36.11
N ARG A 17 -32.28 47.99 35.21
CA ARG A 17 -33.40 47.98 34.26
C ARG A 17 -33.01 48.17 32.80
N SER A 18 -31.74 48.48 32.50
CA SER A 18 -31.29 48.81 31.14
C SER A 18 -32.02 50.01 30.50
N GLN A 19 -32.55 50.91 31.34
CA GLN A 19 -33.41 52.03 30.97
C GLN A 19 -32.83 53.39 31.42
N GLY A 20 -31.53 53.47 31.73
CA GLY A 20 -30.93 54.73 32.14
C GLY A 20 -30.93 55.73 30.98
N ASP A 21 -31.20 57.02 31.25
CA ASP A 21 -31.05 58.07 30.26
C ASP A 21 -29.57 58.27 29.91
N ARG A 22 -29.15 57.61 28.83
CA ARG A 22 -27.75 57.54 28.40
C ARG A 22 -27.22 58.87 27.90
N LEU A 23 -28.06 59.69 27.26
CA LEU A 23 -27.65 60.99 26.75
C LEU A 23 -27.41 61.96 27.89
N LYS A 24 -28.31 61.96 28.88
CA LYS A 24 -28.13 62.73 30.11
C LYS A 24 -26.91 62.27 30.90
N LEU A 25 -26.68 60.96 31.02
CA LEU A 25 -25.49 60.42 31.67
C LEU A 25 -24.21 60.86 30.93
N ILE A 26 -24.16 60.73 29.60
CA ILE A 26 -23.01 61.17 28.80
C ILE A 26 -22.71 62.66 28.99
N SER A 27 -23.75 63.51 29.00
CA SER A 27 -23.61 64.94 29.25
C SER A 27 -22.97 65.21 30.61
N ILE A 28 -23.47 64.56 31.66
CA ILE A 28 -22.93 64.72 33.02
C ILE A 28 -21.48 64.25 33.09
N LEU A 29 -21.13 63.13 32.44
CA LEU A 29 -19.79 62.54 32.48
C LEU A 29 -18.70 63.43 31.85
N ASN A 30 -19.05 64.29 30.89
CA ASN A 30 -18.10 65.20 30.24
C ASN A 30 -17.61 66.31 31.19
N ASP A 31 -18.49 66.77 32.08
CA ASP A 31 -18.26 67.94 32.94
C ASP A 31 -17.62 67.60 34.30
N LEU A 32 -17.31 66.32 34.55
CA LEU A 32 -16.76 65.87 35.82
C LEU A 32 -15.27 66.16 35.96
N ASN A 33 -14.88 66.55 37.17
CA ASN A 33 -13.47 66.66 37.53
C ASN A 33 -12.83 65.27 37.79
N ALA A 34 -11.50 65.21 37.94
CA ALA A 34 -10.78 63.95 38.10
C ALA A 34 -11.20 63.11 39.32
N GLN A 35 -11.54 63.76 40.44
CA GLN A 35 -11.96 63.08 41.66
C GLN A 35 -13.38 62.51 41.53
N GLU A 36 -14.29 63.25 40.90
CA GLU A 36 -15.66 62.80 40.61
C GLU A 36 -15.65 61.61 39.63
N ARG A 37 -14.83 61.68 38.58
CA ARG A 37 -14.60 60.56 37.65
C ARG A 37 -14.12 59.30 38.38
N LYS A 38 -13.17 59.42 39.31
CA LYS A 38 -12.67 58.31 40.13
C LYS A 38 -13.77 57.72 41.01
N ASN A 39 -14.60 58.56 41.62
CA ASN A 39 -15.73 58.13 42.46
C ASN A 39 -16.80 57.40 41.66
N ILE A 40 -17.14 57.89 40.46
CA ILE A 40 -18.09 57.21 39.56
C ILE A 40 -17.56 55.87 39.09
N LEU A 41 -16.29 55.78 38.70
CA LEU A 41 -15.70 54.50 38.30
C LEU A 41 -15.70 53.49 39.46
N ARG A 42 -15.39 53.93 40.68
CA ARG A 42 -15.47 53.09 41.88
C ARG A 42 -16.90 52.61 42.14
N PHE A 43 -17.88 53.50 42.04
CA PHE A 43 -19.30 53.16 42.19
C PHE A 43 -19.76 52.17 41.12
N ALA A 44 -19.49 52.44 39.84
CA ALA A 44 -19.87 51.57 38.74
C ALA A 44 -19.25 50.17 38.85
N CYS A 45 -17.98 50.07 39.27
CA CYS A 45 -17.34 48.78 39.54
C CYS A 45 -18.00 48.05 40.73
N GLY A 46 -18.29 48.76 41.82
CA GLY A 46 -18.96 48.17 42.99
C GLY A 46 -20.39 47.71 42.70
N ALA A 47 -21.17 48.52 41.97
CA ALA A 47 -22.52 48.19 41.55
C ALA A 47 -22.54 47.00 40.57
N LEU A 48 -21.64 46.98 39.58
CA LEU A 48 -21.47 45.85 38.66
C LEU A 48 -21.13 44.55 39.41
N ARG A 49 -20.16 44.60 40.33
CA ARG A 49 -19.79 43.42 41.14
C ARG A 49 -20.98 42.91 41.95
N ARG A 50 -21.71 43.79 42.64
CA ARG A 50 -22.91 43.41 43.41
C ARG A 50 -23.98 42.78 42.51
N HIS A 51 -24.25 43.36 41.36
CA HIS A 51 -25.24 42.84 40.42
C HIS A 51 -24.87 41.43 39.90
N ILE A 52 -23.60 41.20 39.59
CA ILE A 52 -23.11 39.88 39.15
C ILE A 52 -23.22 38.86 40.29
N ILE A 53 -22.78 39.23 41.51
CA ILE A 53 -22.83 38.34 42.69
C ILE A 53 -24.28 38.04 43.12
N GLN A 54 -25.21 38.98 42.98
CA GLN A 54 -26.63 38.73 43.26
C GLN A 54 -27.24 37.69 42.33
N LYS A 55 -26.71 37.54 41.11
CA LYS A 55 -27.12 36.53 40.13
C LYS A 55 -26.32 35.22 40.24
N LYS A 56 -25.67 34.97 41.38
CA LYS A 56 -24.80 33.80 41.60
C LYS A 56 -25.49 32.44 41.47
N GLU A 57 -26.82 32.35 41.43
CA GLU A 57 -27.51 31.05 41.41
C GLU A 57 -27.11 30.15 40.23
N PHE A 58 -26.75 30.76 39.09
CA PHE A 58 -26.32 30.07 37.87
C PHE A 58 -25.13 30.77 37.21
N LEU A 59 -23.96 30.12 37.17
CA LEU A 59 -22.71 30.68 36.63
C LEU A 59 -22.86 31.13 35.17
N CYS A 60 -23.47 30.31 34.32
CA CYS A 60 -23.67 30.61 32.89
C CYS A 60 -24.56 31.83 32.66
N GLN A 61 -25.66 31.95 33.43
CA GLN A 61 -26.56 33.11 33.38
C GLN A 61 -25.86 34.38 33.90
N ALA A 62 -25.10 34.27 34.99
CA ALA A 62 -24.30 35.36 35.53
C ALA A 62 -23.24 35.83 34.52
N TYR A 63 -22.58 34.90 33.83
CA TYR A 63 -21.61 35.18 32.77
C TYR A 63 -22.26 35.90 31.58
N ALA A 64 -23.38 35.39 31.06
CA ALA A 64 -24.09 35.97 29.92
C ALA A 64 -24.61 37.38 30.24
N ALA A 65 -25.32 37.55 31.36
CA ALA A 65 -25.85 38.82 31.80
C ALA A 65 -24.73 39.84 32.09
N GLY A 66 -23.68 39.40 32.81
CA GLY A 66 -22.54 40.24 33.17
C GLY A 66 -21.70 40.67 31.96
N LYS A 67 -21.55 39.81 30.95
CA LYS A 67 -20.83 40.14 29.70
C LYS A 67 -21.55 41.24 28.92
N CYS A 68 -22.87 41.13 28.77
CA CYS A 68 -23.69 42.15 28.11
C CYS A 68 -23.65 43.49 28.88
N LEU A 69 -23.79 43.44 30.21
CA LEU A 69 -23.76 44.62 31.06
C LEU A 69 -22.38 45.30 31.07
N SER A 70 -21.30 44.52 31.17
CA SER A 70 -19.93 45.02 31.13
C SER A 70 -19.61 45.74 29.82
N LYS A 71 -20.04 45.19 28.68
CA LYS A 71 -19.89 45.83 27.35
C LYS A 71 -20.62 47.17 27.29
N ARG A 72 -21.87 47.21 27.76
CA ARG A 72 -22.69 48.43 27.82
C ARG A 72 -22.08 49.51 28.71
N LEU A 73 -21.72 49.17 29.95
CA LEU A 73 -21.10 50.09 30.90
C LEU A 73 -19.75 50.60 30.40
N SER A 74 -18.95 49.73 29.77
CA SER A 74 -17.67 50.15 29.17
C SER A 74 -17.86 51.17 28.05
N GLY A 75 -18.92 51.03 27.24
CA GLY A 75 -19.27 51.99 26.19
C GLY A 75 -19.71 53.34 26.74
N ILE A 76 -20.57 53.34 27.76
CA ILE A 76 -21.08 54.55 28.42
C ILE A 76 -19.95 55.30 29.13
N LEU A 77 -19.12 54.58 29.90
CA LEU A 77 -18.05 55.15 30.73
C LEU A 77 -16.79 55.48 29.92
N ALA A 78 -16.72 55.14 28.63
CA ALA A 78 -15.58 55.45 27.76
C ALA A 78 -15.25 56.95 27.70
N ARG A 79 -16.24 57.83 27.92
CA ARG A 79 -16.07 59.29 27.95
C ARG A 79 -15.22 59.78 29.12
N ILE A 80 -15.25 59.05 30.25
CA ILE A 80 -14.41 59.31 31.42
C ILE A 80 -12.92 59.02 31.12
N ASN A 81 -12.65 58.21 30.08
CA ASN A 81 -11.32 57.75 29.70
C ASN A 81 -10.51 58.76 28.85
N ILE A 82 -11.00 59.98 28.67
CA ILE A 82 -10.33 61.05 27.90
C ILE A 82 -9.79 62.09 28.88
N ARG A 83 -8.47 62.30 28.91
CA ARG A 83 -7.85 63.39 29.68
C ARG A 83 -8.15 64.73 28.99
N PRO A 84 -8.59 65.77 29.72
CA PRO A 84 -8.66 67.12 29.16
C PRO A 84 -7.28 67.55 28.65
N GLY A 85 -7.20 68.03 27.40
CA GLY A 85 -5.97 68.58 26.80
C GLY A 85 -4.90 67.58 26.31
N ARG A 86 -5.11 66.26 26.41
CA ARG A 86 -4.21 65.26 25.78
C ARG A 86 -5.01 64.15 25.10
N CYS A 87 -4.83 63.97 23.78
CA CYS A 87 -5.42 62.89 22.97
C CYS A 87 -4.90 61.47 23.29
N ARG A 88 -4.57 61.15 24.55
CA ARG A 88 -4.18 59.78 24.96
C ARG A 88 -5.21 59.21 25.94
N ARG A 89 -5.90 58.16 25.51
CA ARG A 89 -6.83 57.35 26.33
C ARG A 89 -6.05 56.61 27.43
N LEU A 90 -6.62 56.39 28.63
CA LEU A 90 -6.04 55.38 29.55
C LEU A 90 -6.14 54.01 28.89
N SER A 91 -5.18 53.14 29.19
CA SER A 91 -5.01 51.84 28.51
C SER A 91 -6.23 50.92 28.62
N SER A 92 -7.06 51.03 29.66
CA SER A 92 -8.41 50.43 29.72
C SER A 92 -9.21 50.92 30.94
N LEU A 93 -10.55 50.88 30.86
CA LEU A 93 -11.43 51.08 32.02
C LEU A 93 -11.42 49.83 32.93
N PRO A 94 -11.53 49.97 34.26
CA PRO A 94 -11.52 48.83 35.19
C PRO A 94 -12.75 47.92 35.09
N ILE A 95 -13.80 48.32 34.36
CA ILE A 95 -15.08 47.60 34.22
C ILE A 95 -14.90 46.15 33.73
N ALA A 96 -14.11 45.94 32.68
CA ALA A 96 -13.85 44.60 32.14
C ALA A 96 -13.06 43.73 33.13
N ARG A 97 -12.12 44.34 33.87
CA ARG A 97 -11.36 43.66 34.93
C ARG A 97 -12.28 43.25 36.09
N THR A 98 -13.16 44.15 36.53
CA THR A 98 -14.14 43.88 37.59
C THR A 98 -15.09 42.76 37.20
N PHE A 99 -15.68 42.80 36.00
CA PHE A 99 -16.49 41.68 35.48
C PHE A 99 -15.73 40.36 35.52
N ARG A 100 -14.48 40.34 35.02
CA ARG A 100 -13.65 39.13 35.01
C ARG A 100 -13.39 38.61 36.42
N HIS A 101 -13.02 39.48 37.37
CA HIS A 101 -12.76 39.05 38.74
C HIS A 101 -14.03 38.51 39.42
N SER A 102 -15.18 39.20 39.26
CA SER A 102 -16.44 38.77 39.87
C SER A 102 -16.96 37.45 39.32
N ILE A 103 -16.81 37.18 38.01
CA ILE A 103 -17.20 35.89 37.45
C ILE A 103 -16.26 34.77 37.90
N LEU A 104 -14.95 35.03 37.99
CA LEU A 104 -14.01 34.03 38.48
C LEU A 104 -14.22 33.72 39.97
N GLU A 105 -14.61 34.73 40.77
CA GLU A 105 -15.02 34.56 42.17
C GLU A 105 -16.25 33.64 42.28
N ILE A 106 -17.26 33.81 41.43
CA ILE A 106 -18.42 32.90 41.39
C ILE A 106 -17.99 31.51 40.95
N ALA A 107 -17.22 31.39 39.88
CA ALA A 107 -16.74 30.11 39.34
C ALA A 107 -15.94 29.30 40.38
N ASP A 108 -15.09 29.96 41.16
CA ASP A 108 -14.33 29.32 42.24
C ASP A 108 -15.25 28.88 43.39
N SER A 109 -16.19 29.74 43.81
CA SER A 109 -17.16 29.42 44.87
C SER A 109 -18.13 28.29 44.52
N GLN A 110 -18.32 28.01 43.22
CA GLN A 110 -19.24 26.99 42.71
C GLN A 110 -18.52 25.82 42.04
N ALA A 111 -17.20 25.72 42.18
CA ALA A 111 -16.37 24.78 41.42
C ALA A 111 -16.90 23.34 41.47
N GLU A 112 -17.27 22.83 42.65
CA GLU A 112 -17.78 21.46 42.81
C GLU A 112 -19.13 21.22 42.09
N LYS A 113 -20.05 22.18 42.18
CA LYS A 113 -21.34 22.12 41.48
C LYS A 113 -21.12 22.15 39.97
N GLU A 114 -20.26 23.04 39.49
CA GLU A 114 -19.99 23.18 38.06
C GLU A 114 -19.23 21.97 37.49
N LEU A 115 -18.37 21.32 38.28
CA LEU A 115 -17.77 20.03 37.91
C LEU A 115 -18.84 18.94 37.79
N HIS A 116 -19.81 18.86 38.71
CA HIS A 116 -20.93 17.94 38.58
C HIS A 116 -21.78 18.23 37.33
N ASP A 117 -22.11 19.49 37.07
CA ASP A 117 -22.88 19.88 35.88
C ASP A 117 -22.11 19.58 34.58
N ILE A 118 -20.77 19.71 34.57
CA ILE A 118 -19.91 19.25 33.46
C ILE A 118 -20.06 17.75 33.26
N PHE A 119 -20.01 16.94 34.33
CA PHE A 119 -20.18 15.49 34.22
C PHE A 119 -21.53 15.13 33.58
N VAL A 120 -22.63 15.71 34.09
CA VAL A 120 -23.99 15.45 33.60
C VAL A 120 -24.11 15.83 32.12
N ALA A 121 -23.64 17.02 31.75
CA ALA A 121 -23.70 17.48 30.36
C ALA A 121 -22.87 16.59 29.41
N VAL A 122 -21.69 16.13 29.82
CA VAL A 122 -20.88 15.20 29.02
C VAL A 122 -21.56 13.83 28.91
N ALA A 123 -22.15 13.33 30.00
CA ALA A 123 -22.89 12.07 30.00
C ALA A 123 -24.11 12.10 29.07
N ASP A 124 -24.86 13.19 29.07
CA ASP A 124 -26.01 13.38 28.17
C ASP A 124 -25.58 13.48 26.70
N LEU A 125 -24.46 14.14 26.42
CA LEU A 125 -23.87 14.21 25.07
C LEU A 125 -23.47 12.83 24.55
N ILE A 126 -22.86 11.98 25.39
CA ILE A 126 -22.50 10.60 25.01
C ILE A 126 -23.77 9.80 24.69
N ASN A 127 -24.81 9.96 25.49
CA ASN A 127 -26.09 9.25 25.32
C ASN A 127 -27.04 9.89 24.30
N SER A 128 -26.58 10.87 23.51
CA SER A 128 -27.36 11.54 22.46
C SER A 128 -28.65 12.23 22.95
N ARG A 129 -28.70 12.65 24.23
CA ARG A 129 -29.80 13.46 24.78
C ARG A 129 -29.55 14.95 24.46
N SER A 130 -30.63 15.74 24.36
CA SER A 130 -30.71 17.01 23.61
C SER A 130 -29.53 18.01 23.75
N THR A 131 -29.25 18.76 22.68
CA THR A 131 -28.08 19.66 22.52
C THR A 131 -28.26 21.09 23.05
N SER A 132 -29.24 21.36 23.93
CA SER A 132 -29.56 22.74 24.32
C SER A 132 -28.48 23.46 25.16
N GLU A 133 -27.45 22.75 25.64
CA GLU A 133 -26.48 23.25 26.63
C GLU A 133 -25.02 23.34 26.15
N ALA A 134 -24.72 23.12 24.86
CA ALA A 134 -23.33 23.10 24.36
C ALA A 134 -22.58 24.43 24.60
N GLU A 135 -23.27 25.57 24.50
CA GLU A 135 -22.69 26.88 24.81
C GLU A 135 -22.38 27.03 26.30
N GLU A 136 -23.23 26.50 27.18
CA GLU A 136 -23.05 26.56 28.63
C GLU A 136 -21.86 25.70 29.07
N LEU A 137 -21.75 24.47 28.57
CA LEU A 137 -20.62 23.59 28.86
C LEU A 137 -19.28 24.24 28.49
N SER A 138 -19.24 24.96 27.36
CA SER A 138 -18.05 25.71 26.94
C SER A 138 -17.67 26.85 27.91
N VAL A 139 -18.67 27.49 28.52
CA VAL A 139 -18.48 28.57 29.49
C VAL A 139 -17.97 27.99 30.81
N ARG A 140 -18.59 26.91 31.30
CA ARG A 140 -18.18 26.20 32.53
C ARG A 140 -16.71 25.78 32.47
N ILE A 141 -16.32 25.03 31.43
CA ILE A 141 -14.93 24.56 31.25
C ILE A 141 -13.95 25.73 31.18
N ARG A 142 -14.27 26.78 30.43
CA ARG A 142 -13.38 27.94 30.27
C ARG A 142 -13.18 28.71 31.57
N LEU A 143 -14.23 28.85 32.38
CA LEU A 143 -14.16 29.59 33.64
C LEU A 143 -13.43 28.80 34.71
N LEU A 144 -13.72 27.50 34.85
CA LEU A 144 -13.00 26.62 35.78
C LEU A 144 -11.52 26.49 35.46
N HIS A 145 -11.15 26.38 34.16
CA HIS A 145 -9.75 26.43 33.75
C HIS A 145 -9.06 27.74 34.19
N ARG A 146 -9.77 28.87 34.18
CA ARG A 146 -9.19 30.18 34.54
C ARG A 146 -9.01 30.37 36.05
N VAL A 147 -9.66 29.57 36.88
CA VAL A 147 -9.44 29.52 38.34
C VAL A 147 -8.47 28.40 38.74
N GLY A 148 -7.84 27.72 37.77
CA GLY A 148 -6.81 26.72 38.01
C GLY A 148 -7.32 25.29 38.19
N ARG A 149 -8.59 25.00 37.88
CA ARG A 149 -9.23 23.69 38.07
C ARG A 149 -9.13 22.77 36.84
N SER A 150 -8.04 22.86 36.08
CA SER A 150 -7.93 22.14 34.79
C SER A 150 -7.84 20.62 34.97
N ASP A 151 -7.17 20.15 36.02
CA ASP A 151 -6.98 18.73 36.27
C ASP A 151 -8.30 18.07 36.72
N GLU A 152 -9.09 18.75 37.55
CA GLU A 152 -10.40 18.26 37.98
C GLU A 152 -11.39 18.20 36.81
N ILE A 153 -11.35 19.17 35.88
CA ILE A 153 -12.14 19.11 34.64
C ILE A 153 -11.74 17.88 33.84
N ASN A 154 -10.44 17.63 33.67
CA ASN A 154 -9.94 16.48 32.92
C ASN A 154 -10.43 15.16 33.54
N GLN A 155 -10.27 15.00 34.86
CA GLN A 155 -10.75 13.83 35.58
C GLN A 155 -12.26 13.66 35.48
N THR A 156 -13.02 14.75 35.56
CA THR A 156 -14.48 14.75 35.46
C THR A 156 -14.96 14.31 34.07
N VAL A 157 -14.36 14.87 33.02
CA VAL A 157 -14.65 14.49 31.64
C VAL A 157 -14.31 13.03 31.42
N ILE A 158 -13.10 12.59 31.78
CA ILE A 158 -12.68 11.19 31.63
C ILE A 158 -13.62 10.26 32.39
N ARG A 159 -13.98 10.59 33.63
CA ARG A 159 -14.92 9.82 34.44
C ARG A 159 -16.30 9.68 33.78
N ALA A 160 -16.79 10.73 33.10
CA ALA A 160 -18.04 10.66 32.35
C ALA A 160 -17.93 9.66 31.18
N TYR A 161 -16.83 9.71 30.43
CA TYR A 161 -16.56 8.69 29.39
C TYR A 161 -16.43 7.28 29.99
N ASP A 162 -15.70 7.12 31.09
CA ASP A 162 -15.51 5.83 31.77
C ASP A 162 -16.82 5.21 32.26
N THR A 163 -17.78 6.05 32.67
CA THR A 163 -19.06 5.59 33.20
C THR A 163 -20.06 5.28 32.09
N GLU A 164 -20.19 6.18 31.10
CA GLU A 164 -21.29 6.14 30.14
C GLU A 164 -20.94 5.34 28.88
N VAL A 165 -19.69 5.37 28.42
CA VAL A 165 -19.30 4.70 27.17
C VAL A 165 -19.52 3.19 27.23
N PRO A 166 -19.09 2.45 28.28
CA PRO A 166 -19.32 1.00 28.33
C PRO A 166 -20.81 0.65 28.27
N VAL A 167 -21.64 1.42 28.97
CA VAL A 167 -23.09 1.25 28.97
C VAL A 167 -23.67 1.49 27.58
N TYR A 168 -23.28 2.59 26.95
CA TYR A 168 -23.70 2.95 25.59
C TYR A 168 -23.26 1.90 24.56
N MET A 169 -22.01 1.43 24.61
CA MET A 169 -21.48 0.38 23.72
C MET A 169 -22.23 -0.95 23.86
N ARG A 170 -22.50 -1.39 25.09
CA ARG A 170 -23.32 -2.60 25.33
C ARG A 170 -24.75 -2.44 24.83
N ASN A 171 -25.33 -1.24 24.97
CA ASN A 171 -26.66 -0.97 24.43
C ASN A 171 -26.68 -1.00 22.90
N ILE A 172 -25.65 -0.47 22.24
CA ILE A 172 -25.49 -0.59 20.78
C ILE A 172 -25.48 -2.07 20.37
N ILE A 173 -24.71 -2.92 21.04
CA ILE A 173 -24.63 -4.34 20.69
C ILE A 173 -25.96 -5.06 20.95
N ARG A 174 -26.62 -4.79 22.09
CA ARG A 174 -27.92 -5.37 22.44
C ARG A 174 -29.04 -5.00 21.47
N GLN A 175 -29.01 -3.79 20.91
CA GLN A 175 -30.01 -3.35 19.93
C GLN A 175 -29.82 -4.04 18.57
N TRP A 176 -28.58 -4.35 18.23
CA TRP A 176 -28.20 -4.80 16.89
C TRP A 176 -27.43 -6.11 16.99
N THR A 177 -28.03 -7.18 17.52
CA THR A 177 -27.30 -8.41 17.89
C THR A 177 -26.82 -9.25 16.71
N ALA A 178 -27.55 -9.29 15.60
CA ALA A 178 -27.15 -10.09 14.44
C ALA A 178 -25.93 -9.46 13.73
N GLU A 179 -24.94 -10.28 13.40
CA GLU A 179 -23.68 -9.91 12.74
C GLU A 179 -23.85 -9.76 11.21
N ASP A 180 -24.89 -9.05 10.77
CA ASP A 180 -25.09 -8.68 9.36
C ASP A 180 -24.57 -7.27 9.05
N SER A 181 -24.33 -6.97 7.77
CA SER A 181 -23.80 -5.66 7.37
C SER A 181 -24.69 -4.51 7.79
N LYS A 182 -26.02 -4.65 7.68
CA LYS A 182 -26.98 -3.59 8.04
C LYS A 182 -26.88 -3.20 9.52
N ASN A 183 -26.77 -4.18 10.39
CA ASN A 183 -26.64 -3.96 11.83
C ASN A 183 -25.25 -3.40 12.15
N ILE A 184 -24.18 -3.91 11.53
CA ILE A 184 -22.83 -3.34 11.71
C ILE A 184 -22.79 -1.87 11.27
N LEU A 185 -23.42 -1.52 10.14
CA LEU A 185 -23.53 -0.14 9.68
C LEU A 185 -24.28 0.73 10.70
N ARG A 186 -25.37 0.22 11.29
CA ARG A 186 -26.12 0.92 12.35
C ARG A 186 -25.29 1.10 13.63
N ARG A 187 -24.49 0.09 14.01
CA ARG A 187 -23.53 0.22 15.13
C ARG A 187 -22.52 1.33 14.82
N ILE A 188 -21.95 1.37 13.61
CA ILE A 188 -21.01 2.41 13.16
C ILE A 188 -21.67 3.80 13.12
N ASP A 189 -22.92 3.93 12.69
CA ASP A 189 -23.67 5.19 12.75
C ASP A 189 -23.84 5.67 14.20
N SER A 190 -24.17 4.77 15.13
CA SER A 190 -24.25 5.09 16.55
C SER A 190 -22.90 5.49 17.16
N LEU A 191 -21.80 4.92 16.67
CA LEU A 191 -20.43 5.31 17.06
C LEU A 191 -20.07 6.73 16.58
N GLN A 192 -20.56 7.16 15.41
CA GLN A 192 -20.32 8.51 14.88
C GLN A 192 -20.95 9.62 15.72
N LYS A 193 -21.96 9.28 16.52
CA LYS A 193 -22.66 10.21 17.42
C LYS A 193 -21.88 10.48 18.70
N ILE A 194 -20.94 9.61 19.08
CA ILE A 194 -20.12 9.79 20.29
C ILE A 194 -19.08 10.89 20.03
N PRO A 195 -19.13 12.02 20.77
CA PRO A 195 -18.11 13.05 20.67
C PRO A 195 -16.74 12.48 21.03
N GLY A 196 -15.72 12.86 20.27
CA GLY A 196 -14.36 12.41 20.45
C GLY A 196 -13.93 11.27 19.52
N LEU A 197 -14.81 10.32 19.15
CA LEU A 197 -14.38 9.13 18.41
C LEU A 197 -14.00 9.45 16.94
N PHE A 198 -14.91 10.03 16.16
CA PHE A 198 -14.68 10.42 14.76
C PHE A 198 -14.76 11.94 14.54
N ASN A 199 -15.52 12.65 15.38
CA ASN A 199 -15.70 14.09 15.35
C ASN A 199 -15.70 14.63 16.79
N TRP A 200 -15.53 15.94 16.97
CA TRP A 200 -15.55 16.61 18.27
C TRP A 200 -16.77 17.52 18.43
N THR A 201 -17.86 17.19 17.74
CA THR A 201 -19.07 18.03 17.72
C THR A 201 -19.52 18.34 19.15
N ASN A 202 -19.74 19.62 19.45
CA ASN A 202 -20.14 20.15 20.77
C ASN A 202 -19.07 20.08 21.89
N MET A 203 -17.87 19.59 21.59
CA MET A 203 -16.75 19.40 22.52
C MET A 203 -15.43 19.99 21.97
N GLU A 204 -15.53 20.96 21.06
CA GLU A 204 -14.38 21.54 20.36
C GLU A 204 -13.46 22.36 21.27
N TYR A 205 -13.93 22.78 22.43
CA TYR A 205 -13.22 23.65 23.38
C TYR A 205 -12.41 22.89 24.44
N LEU A 206 -12.49 21.55 24.50
CA LEU A 206 -11.64 20.78 25.39
C LEU A 206 -10.14 20.97 25.06
N PRO A 207 -9.26 20.98 26.08
CA PRO A 207 -7.81 20.95 25.89
C PRO A 207 -7.37 19.77 25.01
N ARG A 208 -6.23 19.93 24.32
CA ARG A 208 -5.73 18.90 23.40
C ARG A 208 -5.39 17.60 24.12
N GLU A 209 -4.88 17.71 25.34
CA GLU A 209 -4.47 16.61 26.21
C GLU A 209 -5.70 15.76 26.60
N THR A 210 -6.78 16.41 27.04
CA THR A 210 -8.05 15.76 27.38
C THR A 210 -8.65 15.05 26.16
N LYS A 211 -8.64 15.73 25.01
CA LYS A 211 -9.12 15.16 23.75
C LYS A 211 -8.36 13.89 23.37
N TYR A 212 -7.04 13.92 23.50
CA TYR A 212 -6.19 12.77 23.22
C TYR A 212 -6.51 11.58 24.13
N GLN A 213 -6.67 11.82 25.44
CA GLN A 213 -7.00 10.79 26.42
C GLN A 213 -8.37 10.15 26.15
N VAL A 214 -9.39 10.97 25.91
CA VAL A 214 -10.75 10.51 25.57
C VAL A 214 -10.73 9.69 24.28
N GLN A 215 -10.01 10.13 23.24
CA GLN A 215 -9.88 9.39 21.99
C GLN A 215 -9.12 8.06 22.11
N GLN A 216 -8.18 7.97 23.06
CA GLN A 216 -7.51 6.71 23.35
C GLN A 216 -8.49 5.76 24.02
N TYR A 217 -9.17 6.22 25.08
CA TYR A 217 -10.15 5.45 25.82
C TYR A 217 -11.30 4.94 24.95
N LEU A 218 -11.96 5.84 24.21
CA LEU A 218 -13.04 5.48 23.29
C LEU A 218 -12.61 4.43 22.28
N GLY A 219 -11.37 4.56 21.81
CA GLY A 219 -10.80 3.61 20.88
C GLY A 219 -10.68 2.22 21.48
N ASP A 220 -10.17 2.12 22.70
CA ASP A 220 -10.04 0.83 23.38
C ASP A 220 -11.41 0.21 23.70
N ALA A 221 -12.35 1.02 24.19
CA ALA A 221 -13.71 0.58 24.52
C ALA A 221 -14.47 -0.01 23.32
N VAL A 222 -14.31 0.55 22.11
CA VAL A 222 -14.97 0.01 20.89
C VAL A 222 -14.57 -1.44 20.61
N PHE A 223 -13.30 -1.79 20.85
CA PHE A 223 -12.80 -3.16 20.64
C PHE A 223 -13.08 -4.05 21.86
N ASP A 224 -12.87 -3.54 23.07
CA ASP A 224 -12.96 -4.32 24.31
C ASP A 224 -14.41 -4.70 24.64
N GLU A 225 -15.37 -3.83 24.35
CA GLU A 225 -16.79 -4.13 24.48
C GLU A 225 -17.35 -4.92 23.28
N GLY A 226 -16.54 -5.19 22.25
CA GLY A 226 -16.93 -6.03 21.11
C GLY A 226 -17.86 -5.35 20.10
N VAL A 227 -17.82 -4.02 19.97
CA VAL A 227 -18.66 -3.29 19.01
C VAL A 227 -18.11 -3.44 17.58
N LEU A 228 -16.78 -3.45 17.45
CA LEU A 228 -16.07 -3.64 16.20
C LEU A 228 -14.83 -4.53 16.43
N GLY A 229 -14.70 -5.61 15.66
CA GLY A 229 -13.55 -6.49 15.66
C GLY A 229 -13.22 -7.01 14.26
N VAL A 230 -12.44 -8.09 14.20
CA VAL A 230 -12.03 -8.73 12.94
C VAL A 230 -13.25 -9.23 12.16
N LYS A 231 -14.21 -9.86 12.84
CA LYS A 231 -15.42 -10.43 12.23
C LYS A 231 -16.28 -9.37 11.57
N GLU A 232 -16.56 -8.26 12.27
CA GLU A 232 -17.39 -7.18 11.72
C GLU A 232 -16.71 -6.53 10.52
N ILE A 233 -15.39 -6.32 10.59
CA ILE A 233 -14.62 -5.78 9.45
C ILE A 233 -14.63 -6.76 8.28
N LEU A 234 -14.55 -8.07 8.53
CA LEU A 234 -14.64 -9.09 7.50
C LEU A 234 -16.00 -9.07 6.80
N VAL A 235 -17.11 -8.97 7.54
CA VAL A 235 -18.45 -8.84 6.97
C VAL A 235 -18.55 -7.58 6.10
N LEU A 236 -18.04 -6.44 6.56
CA LEU A 236 -18.01 -5.21 5.75
C LEU A 236 -17.17 -5.36 4.47
N LEU A 237 -16.08 -6.13 4.50
CA LEU A 237 -15.27 -6.43 3.31
C LEU A 237 -16.02 -7.35 2.33
N GLN A 238 -16.73 -8.37 2.84
CA GLN A 238 -17.52 -9.30 2.04
C GLN A 238 -18.69 -8.60 1.33
N GLU A 239 -19.41 -7.75 2.07
CA GLU A 239 -20.54 -6.96 1.56
C GLU A 239 -20.11 -5.68 0.82
N LYS A 240 -18.80 -5.44 0.71
CA LYS A 240 -18.21 -4.30 -0.03
C LYS A 240 -18.69 -2.93 0.47
N GLU A 241 -18.90 -2.80 1.78
CA GLU A 241 -19.37 -1.59 2.46
C GLU A 241 -18.28 -0.50 2.54
N LYS A 242 -17.97 0.08 1.37
CA LYS A 242 -16.81 0.98 1.17
C LYS A 242 -16.84 2.22 2.06
N ASP A 243 -18.02 2.78 2.34
CA ASP A 243 -18.13 4.04 3.06
C ASP A 243 -17.82 3.84 4.55
N ALA A 244 -18.32 2.76 5.15
CA ALA A 244 -17.99 2.36 6.51
C ALA A 244 -16.50 2.02 6.65
N LEU A 245 -15.94 1.22 5.73
CA LEU A 245 -14.51 0.90 5.73
C LEU A 245 -13.64 2.17 5.56
N SER A 246 -14.08 3.12 4.75
CA SER A 246 -13.38 4.40 4.55
C SER A 246 -13.41 5.29 5.78
N LEU A 247 -14.54 5.34 6.49
CA LEU A 247 -14.67 6.05 7.76
C LEU A 247 -13.72 5.49 8.82
N LEU A 248 -13.67 4.15 8.95
CA LEU A 248 -12.73 3.46 9.83
C LEU A 248 -11.28 3.79 9.48
N MET A 249 -10.95 3.92 8.19
CA MET A 249 -9.61 4.32 7.75
C MET A 249 -9.33 5.84 7.82
N SER A 250 -10.20 6.67 8.39
CA SER A 250 -10.01 8.12 8.41
C SER A 250 -8.82 8.57 9.28
N ASN A 251 -8.33 9.80 9.05
CA ASN A 251 -7.22 10.39 9.83
C ASN A 251 -7.68 11.05 11.15
N ARG A 252 -8.99 11.03 11.46
CA ARG A 252 -9.57 11.73 12.61
C ARG A 252 -9.50 10.95 13.92
N ILE A 253 -8.93 9.76 13.83
CA ILE A 253 -8.84 8.74 14.85
C ILE A 253 -7.51 8.87 15.63
N SER A 254 -7.50 8.49 16.92
CA SER A 254 -6.25 8.46 17.71
C SER A 254 -5.21 7.49 17.15
N LYS A 255 -3.94 7.77 17.42
CA LYS A 255 -2.83 6.90 17.01
C LYS A 255 -2.94 5.49 17.60
N ALA A 256 -3.45 5.35 18.83
CA ALA A 256 -3.62 4.07 19.51
C ALA A 256 -4.75 3.23 18.86
N PHE A 257 -5.95 3.81 18.71
CA PHE A 257 -7.06 3.15 18.01
C PHE A 257 -6.69 2.80 16.57
N GLY A 258 -6.04 3.73 15.86
CA GLY A 258 -5.58 3.53 14.50
C GLY A 258 -4.65 2.32 14.35
N LYS A 259 -3.84 1.99 15.37
CA LYS A 259 -3.00 0.78 15.37
C LYS A 259 -3.83 -0.49 15.56
N ARG A 260 -4.73 -0.54 16.54
CA ARG A 260 -5.60 -1.71 16.79
C ARG A 260 -6.48 -1.99 15.57
N LEU A 261 -7.09 -0.95 15.02
CA LEU A 261 -7.90 -1.04 13.80
C LEU A 261 -7.08 -1.49 12.59
N GLN A 262 -5.85 -1.01 12.42
CA GLN A 262 -4.97 -1.50 11.36
C GLN A 262 -4.63 -2.99 11.53
N SER A 263 -4.48 -3.49 12.76
CA SER A 263 -4.27 -4.92 13.03
C SER A 263 -5.52 -5.72 12.66
N ALA A 264 -6.69 -5.31 13.17
CA ALA A 264 -7.95 -5.98 12.91
C ALA A 264 -8.30 -5.98 11.41
N LEU A 265 -8.08 -4.86 10.71
CA LEU A 265 -8.24 -4.77 9.27
C LEU A 265 -7.25 -5.66 8.52
N ALA A 266 -6.01 -5.79 8.99
CA ALA A 266 -5.04 -6.68 8.37
C ALA A 266 -5.42 -8.15 8.52
N GLU A 267 -5.92 -8.56 9.69
CA GLU A 267 -6.43 -9.89 9.98
C GLU A 267 -7.68 -10.20 9.15
N ALA A 268 -8.66 -9.29 9.13
CA ALA A 268 -9.88 -9.44 8.33
C ALA A 268 -9.57 -9.53 6.82
N LEU A 269 -8.60 -8.77 6.31
CA LEU A 269 -8.16 -8.88 4.92
C LEU A 269 -7.49 -10.23 4.61
N LEU A 270 -6.74 -10.80 5.56
CA LEU A 270 -6.15 -12.12 5.40
C LEU A 270 -7.24 -13.21 5.38
N GLU A 271 -8.23 -13.11 6.26
CA GLU A 271 -9.39 -14.01 6.28
C GLU A 271 -10.22 -13.89 5.00
N TYR A 272 -10.51 -12.65 4.54
CA TYR A 272 -11.18 -12.39 3.28
C TYR A 272 -10.46 -13.01 2.09
N ALA A 273 -9.12 -12.92 2.07
CA ALA A 273 -8.34 -13.49 0.99
C ALA A 273 -8.35 -15.02 1.00
N GLY A 274 -8.48 -15.63 2.18
CA GLY A 274 -8.44 -17.07 2.38
C GLY A 274 -7.12 -17.68 1.91
N ILE A 275 -7.20 -18.86 1.29
CA ILE A 275 -6.02 -19.59 0.78
C ILE A 275 -5.35 -18.86 -0.40
N GLN A 276 -6.12 -18.04 -1.14
CA GLN A 276 -5.67 -17.37 -2.36
C GLN A 276 -5.49 -15.87 -2.11
N ALA A 277 -4.29 -15.44 -1.73
CA ALA A 277 -4.01 -14.02 -1.47
C ALA A 277 -4.26 -13.10 -2.69
N TYR A 278 -4.39 -13.67 -3.89
CA TYR A 278 -4.78 -12.94 -5.11
C TYR A 278 -6.18 -12.33 -5.00
N ASN A 279 -7.06 -12.86 -4.13
CA ASN A 279 -8.40 -12.31 -3.86
C ASN A 279 -8.35 -10.87 -3.32
N LEU A 280 -7.23 -10.44 -2.73
CA LEU A 280 -7.00 -9.03 -2.35
C LEU A 280 -7.07 -8.05 -3.53
N LEU A 281 -6.98 -8.54 -4.78
CA LEU A 281 -7.21 -7.74 -5.97
C LEU A 281 -8.65 -7.19 -6.01
N GLN A 282 -9.64 -7.97 -5.58
CA GLN A 282 -11.05 -7.55 -5.58
C GLN A 282 -11.25 -6.33 -4.68
N ILE A 283 -10.62 -6.33 -3.50
CA ILE A 283 -10.61 -5.16 -2.59
C ILE A 283 -10.02 -3.93 -3.28
N ARG A 284 -8.94 -4.07 -4.04
CA ARG A 284 -8.32 -2.94 -4.74
C ARG A 284 -9.11 -2.44 -5.95
N GLN A 285 -9.96 -3.27 -6.52
CA GLN A 285 -10.86 -2.91 -7.62
C GLN A 285 -12.08 -2.11 -7.16
N MET A 286 -12.37 -2.07 -5.86
CA MET A 286 -13.40 -1.20 -5.31
C MET A 286 -13.06 0.28 -5.52
N GLU A 287 -14.08 1.11 -5.71
CA GLU A 287 -13.95 2.56 -5.86
C GLU A 287 -13.73 3.24 -4.50
N TRP A 288 -12.47 3.31 -4.09
CA TRP A 288 -12.09 3.94 -2.82
C TRP A 288 -11.98 5.46 -2.90
N PRO A 289 -12.44 6.19 -1.85
CA PRO A 289 -12.05 7.58 -1.63
C PRO A 289 -10.52 7.74 -1.55
N ALA A 290 -9.98 8.88 -1.99
CA ALA A 290 -8.54 9.08 -2.16
C ALA A 290 -7.71 8.77 -0.89
N ASP A 291 -8.19 9.22 0.28
CA ASP A 291 -7.51 9.05 1.57
C ASP A 291 -7.49 7.58 2.02
N ALA A 292 -8.62 6.87 1.88
CA ALA A 292 -8.75 5.46 2.20
C ALA A 292 -7.96 4.58 1.20
N ARG A 293 -7.99 4.94 -0.08
CA ARG A 293 -7.31 4.23 -1.18
C ARG A 293 -5.83 4.03 -0.89
N ARG A 294 -5.14 5.08 -0.43
CA ARG A 294 -3.70 4.98 -0.14
C ARG A 294 -3.41 3.97 0.96
N LYS A 295 -4.19 3.99 2.05
CA LYS A 295 -4.01 3.10 3.20
C LYS A 295 -4.32 1.64 2.82
N ILE A 296 -5.47 1.38 2.20
CA ILE A 296 -5.86 0.03 1.80
C ILE A 296 -4.91 -0.54 0.75
N PHE A 297 -4.41 0.28 -0.20
CA PHE A 297 -3.45 -0.18 -1.20
C PHE A 297 -2.10 -0.51 -0.57
N GLN A 298 -1.63 0.25 0.42
CA GLN A 298 -0.39 -0.07 1.14
C GLN A 298 -0.53 -1.36 1.96
N LEU A 299 -1.66 -1.53 2.64
CA LEU A 299 -1.93 -2.69 3.49
C LEU A 299 -2.05 -3.98 2.67
N THR A 300 -2.91 -3.99 1.65
CA THR A 300 -3.09 -5.13 0.72
C THR A 300 -1.78 -5.50 0.04
N ARG A 301 -0.95 -4.52 -0.39
CA ARG A 301 0.39 -4.79 -0.93
C ARG A 301 1.29 -5.50 0.06
N LYS A 302 1.32 -5.03 1.32
CA LYS A 302 2.17 -5.61 2.37
C LYS A 302 1.76 -7.05 2.69
N LEU A 303 0.46 -7.31 2.81
CA LEU A 303 -0.10 -8.64 3.06
C LEU A 303 0.16 -9.58 1.88
N PHE A 304 -0.15 -9.14 0.66
CA PHE A 304 0.10 -9.93 -0.54
C PHE A 304 1.57 -10.29 -0.71
N LYS A 305 2.48 -9.32 -0.49
CA LYS A 305 3.93 -9.57 -0.52
C LYS A 305 4.37 -10.64 0.49
N LYS A 306 3.82 -10.62 1.71
CA LYS A 306 4.09 -11.66 2.72
C LYS A 306 3.57 -13.03 2.27
N ALA A 307 2.37 -13.10 1.68
CA ALA A 307 1.80 -14.35 1.19
C ALA A 307 2.65 -14.96 0.06
N VAL A 308 3.10 -14.14 -0.90
CA VAL A 308 3.98 -14.59 -1.99
C VAL A 308 5.29 -15.16 -1.46
N LYS A 309 5.90 -14.53 -0.46
CA LYS A 309 7.11 -15.04 0.18
C LYS A 309 6.94 -16.39 0.88
N LYS A 310 5.73 -16.69 1.38
CA LYS A 310 5.44 -17.95 2.09
C LYS A 310 5.37 -19.14 1.13
N THR A 311 4.77 -18.94 -0.06
CA THR A 311 4.56 -20.00 -1.06
C THR A 311 5.02 -19.57 -2.47
N PRO A 312 6.30 -19.23 -2.67
CA PRO A 312 6.78 -18.58 -3.88
C PRO A 312 6.58 -19.43 -5.16
N ASN A 313 6.67 -20.76 -5.06
CA ASN A 313 6.49 -21.65 -6.22
C ASN A 313 5.04 -21.67 -6.74
N SER A 314 4.04 -21.55 -5.86
CA SER A 314 2.62 -21.50 -6.26
C SER A 314 2.34 -20.23 -7.07
N TYR A 315 2.82 -19.07 -6.58
CA TYR A 315 2.67 -17.82 -7.31
C TYR A 315 3.54 -17.74 -8.56
N ALA A 316 4.70 -18.42 -8.59
CA ALA A 316 5.49 -18.58 -9.80
C ALA A 316 4.72 -19.33 -10.89
N LYS A 317 4.04 -20.45 -10.56
CA LYS A 317 3.16 -21.18 -11.49
C LYS A 317 2.08 -20.27 -12.07
N LEU A 318 1.34 -19.57 -11.20
CA LEU A 318 0.30 -18.62 -11.60
C LEU A 318 0.83 -17.54 -12.54
N LEU A 319 2.01 -16.98 -12.26
CA LEU A 319 2.63 -15.96 -13.10
C LEU A 319 3.04 -16.52 -14.47
N VAL A 320 3.60 -17.72 -14.53
CA VAL A 320 3.95 -18.40 -15.81
C VAL A 320 2.70 -18.69 -16.63
N GLU A 321 1.64 -19.22 -16.03
CA GLU A 321 0.36 -19.51 -16.71
C GLU A 321 -0.29 -18.23 -17.27
N LYS A 322 -0.23 -17.12 -16.52
CA LYS A 322 -0.72 -15.81 -16.99
C LYS A 322 0.07 -15.28 -18.18
N ILE A 323 1.38 -15.50 -18.22
CA ILE A 323 2.21 -15.12 -19.39
C ILE A 323 1.90 -16.05 -20.58
N LYS A 324 1.81 -17.36 -20.35
CA LYS A 324 1.47 -18.37 -21.37
C LYS A 324 0.13 -18.10 -22.05
N SER A 325 -0.88 -17.71 -21.27
CA SER A 325 -2.23 -17.43 -21.78
C SER A 325 -2.38 -16.03 -22.41
N SER A 326 -1.34 -15.19 -22.37
CA SER A 326 -1.38 -13.83 -22.92
C SER A 326 -1.63 -13.70 -24.43
N PRO A 327 -1.24 -14.66 -25.31
CA PRO A 327 -1.63 -14.64 -26.72
C PRO A 327 -3.14 -14.75 -26.93
N VAL A 328 -3.85 -15.34 -25.96
CA VAL A 328 -5.30 -15.58 -26.02
C VAL A 328 -6.08 -14.55 -25.19
N LYS A 329 -5.48 -13.99 -24.13
CA LYS A 329 -6.13 -13.06 -23.20
C LYS A 329 -5.20 -11.90 -22.83
N GLU A 330 -5.66 -10.66 -23.02
CA GLU A 330 -4.90 -9.49 -22.56
C GLU A 330 -4.80 -9.43 -21.02
N ILE A 331 -3.61 -9.06 -20.52
CA ILE A 331 -3.41 -8.81 -19.09
C ILE A 331 -4.12 -7.50 -18.71
N LYS A 332 -5.12 -7.60 -17.84
CA LYS A 332 -5.88 -6.45 -17.35
C LYS A 332 -4.99 -5.48 -16.57
N LYS A 333 -5.18 -4.18 -16.76
CA LYS A 333 -4.37 -3.11 -16.13
C LYS A 333 -4.40 -3.17 -14.60
N GLU A 334 -5.50 -3.63 -14.03
CA GLU A 334 -5.73 -3.76 -12.58
C GLU A 334 -4.90 -4.91 -11.97
N GLU A 335 -4.59 -5.95 -12.74
CA GLU A 335 -3.79 -7.11 -12.29
C GLU A 335 -2.29 -6.79 -12.24
N VAL A 336 -1.83 -5.87 -13.10
CA VAL A 336 -0.40 -5.55 -13.28
C VAL A 336 0.33 -5.25 -11.96
N PRO A 337 -0.20 -4.45 -11.01
CA PRO A 337 0.47 -4.22 -9.74
C PRO A 337 0.69 -5.48 -8.90
N PHE A 338 -0.23 -6.46 -8.94
CA PHE A 338 -0.08 -7.73 -8.22
C PHE A 338 0.91 -8.65 -8.91
N LEU A 339 0.80 -8.78 -10.24
CA LEU A 339 1.74 -9.57 -11.04
C LEU A 339 3.18 -9.04 -10.87
N ARG A 340 3.36 -7.72 -10.77
CA ARG A 340 4.66 -7.11 -10.45
C ARG A 340 5.18 -7.45 -9.06
N ILE A 341 4.31 -7.56 -8.05
CA ILE A 341 4.72 -7.99 -6.70
C ILE A 341 5.14 -9.46 -6.73
N ILE A 342 4.37 -10.34 -7.39
CA ILE A 342 4.77 -11.74 -7.58
C ILE A 342 6.14 -11.78 -8.24
N ALA A 343 6.27 -11.12 -9.38
CA ALA A 343 7.49 -11.06 -10.18
C ALA A 343 8.72 -10.55 -9.40
N GLU A 344 8.56 -9.53 -8.56
CA GLU A 344 9.65 -9.01 -7.70
C GLU A 344 10.19 -10.10 -6.77
N GLU A 345 9.31 -10.92 -6.21
CA GLU A 345 9.65 -11.93 -5.20
C GLU A 345 10.07 -13.27 -5.79
N VAL A 346 9.45 -13.71 -6.90
CA VAL A 346 9.73 -15.01 -7.51
C VAL A 346 10.82 -14.97 -8.57
N SER A 347 11.23 -13.79 -9.06
CA SER A 347 12.25 -13.67 -10.12
C SER A 347 13.63 -14.23 -9.78
N SER A 348 13.91 -14.54 -8.51
CA SER A 348 15.13 -15.21 -8.07
C SER A 348 14.99 -16.72 -7.85
N THR A 349 13.77 -17.28 -7.97
CA THR A 349 13.55 -18.72 -7.79
C THR A 349 13.94 -19.46 -9.06
N LYS A 350 14.66 -20.58 -8.90
CA LYS A 350 15.05 -21.46 -10.02
C LYS A 350 13.81 -21.94 -10.79
N TYR A 351 12.74 -22.26 -10.05
CA TYR A 351 11.48 -22.72 -10.62
C TYR A 351 10.89 -21.69 -11.60
N PHE A 352 10.76 -20.43 -11.20
CA PHE A 352 10.17 -19.41 -12.07
C PHE A 352 11.06 -19.12 -13.28
N GLU A 353 12.36 -18.96 -13.06
CA GLU A 353 13.33 -18.69 -14.11
C GLU A 353 13.30 -19.77 -15.20
N ASN A 354 13.41 -21.03 -14.80
CA ASN A 354 13.47 -22.15 -15.75
C ASN A 354 12.13 -22.33 -16.48
N ASN A 355 10.99 -22.33 -15.78
CA ASN A 355 9.69 -22.52 -16.41
C ASN A 355 9.33 -21.37 -17.36
N LEU A 356 9.68 -20.12 -17.03
CA LEU A 356 9.47 -18.99 -17.93
C LEU A 356 10.35 -19.10 -19.17
N CYS A 357 11.65 -19.38 -19.02
CA CYS A 357 12.56 -19.50 -20.16
C CYS A 357 12.16 -20.64 -21.09
N VAL A 358 11.81 -21.81 -20.53
CA VAL A 358 11.33 -22.96 -21.31
C VAL A 358 10.04 -22.61 -22.05
N SER A 359 9.09 -21.95 -21.38
CA SER A 359 7.87 -21.50 -22.03
C SER A 359 8.11 -20.54 -23.19
N LEU A 360 9.05 -19.60 -23.04
CA LEU A 360 9.39 -18.66 -24.09
C LEU A 360 10.04 -19.38 -25.28
N VAL A 361 10.96 -20.30 -25.02
CA VAL A 361 11.59 -21.12 -26.08
C VAL A 361 10.54 -21.96 -26.79
N ARG A 362 9.62 -22.61 -26.09
CA ARG A 362 8.53 -23.39 -26.71
C ARG A 362 7.65 -22.54 -27.62
N SER A 363 7.13 -21.41 -27.13
CA SER A 363 6.34 -20.49 -27.95
C SER A 363 7.09 -20.01 -29.19
N LEU A 364 8.40 -19.82 -29.07
CA LEU A 364 9.27 -19.42 -30.18
C LEU A 364 9.48 -20.53 -31.21
N LEU A 365 9.61 -21.79 -30.77
CA LEU A 365 9.78 -22.94 -31.65
C LEU A 365 8.50 -23.34 -32.40
N CYS A 366 7.33 -22.99 -31.85
CA CYS A 366 6.03 -23.22 -32.48
C CYS A 366 5.61 -22.13 -33.47
N GLU A 367 6.49 -21.17 -33.79
CA GLU A 367 6.18 -19.97 -34.59
C GLU A 367 4.95 -19.18 -34.09
N GLU A 368 4.63 -19.27 -32.79
CA GLU A 368 3.55 -18.46 -32.22
C GLU A 368 3.89 -16.98 -32.37
N ASN A 369 2.88 -16.15 -32.64
CA ASN A 369 3.08 -14.70 -32.64
C ASN A 369 3.62 -14.28 -31.28
N ILE A 370 4.92 -13.95 -31.21
CA ILE A 370 5.59 -13.67 -29.95
C ILE A 370 5.27 -12.28 -29.39
N GLN A 371 4.71 -11.38 -30.20
CA GLN A 371 4.44 -10.00 -29.80
C GLN A 371 3.58 -9.87 -28.52
N PRO A 372 2.46 -10.62 -28.34
CA PRO A 372 1.69 -10.62 -27.10
C PRO A 372 2.50 -11.06 -25.88
N ILE A 373 3.33 -12.10 -26.04
CA ILE A 373 4.21 -12.60 -24.97
C ILE A 373 5.27 -11.54 -24.60
N GLN A 374 5.87 -10.87 -25.59
CA GLN A 374 6.81 -9.77 -25.33
C GLN A 374 6.12 -8.61 -24.59
N ARG A 375 4.89 -8.25 -24.99
CA ARG A 375 4.12 -7.21 -24.31
C ARG A 375 3.84 -7.60 -22.86
N ALA A 376 3.38 -8.83 -22.60
CA ALA A 376 3.15 -9.36 -21.27
C ALA A 376 4.43 -9.30 -20.41
N VAL A 377 5.55 -9.79 -20.94
CA VAL A 377 6.88 -9.75 -20.31
C VAL A 377 7.30 -8.30 -20.01
N ARG A 378 7.14 -7.36 -20.94
CA ARG A 378 7.49 -5.94 -20.72
C ARG A 378 6.67 -5.31 -19.59
N VAL A 379 5.38 -5.63 -19.51
CA VAL A 379 4.47 -5.07 -18.49
C VAL A 379 4.89 -5.48 -17.07
N ILE A 380 5.36 -6.72 -16.89
CA ILE A 380 5.70 -7.29 -15.58
C ILE A 380 7.20 -7.25 -15.23
N SER A 381 8.09 -7.13 -16.22
CA SER A 381 9.55 -7.25 -16.04
C SER A 381 10.23 -6.06 -15.35
N SER A 382 9.51 -4.93 -15.17
CA SER A 382 10.05 -3.74 -14.50
C SER A 382 10.62 -3.98 -13.09
N LYS A 383 10.23 -5.08 -12.43
CA LYS A 383 10.68 -5.47 -11.08
C LYS A 383 11.48 -6.78 -11.05
N TRP A 384 11.79 -7.36 -12.20
CA TRP A 384 12.60 -8.57 -12.24
C TRP A 384 14.01 -8.30 -11.77
N LYS A 385 14.60 -9.28 -11.09
CA LYS A 385 16.04 -9.28 -10.85
C LYS A 385 16.78 -9.29 -12.18
N TYR A 386 17.93 -8.61 -12.19
CA TYR A 386 18.74 -8.41 -13.38
C TYR A 386 19.08 -9.70 -14.15
N PRO A 387 19.49 -10.82 -13.50
CA PRO A 387 19.83 -12.05 -14.23
C PRO A 387 18.69 -12.56 -15.11
N LEU A 388 17.47 -12.65 -14.56
CA LEU A 388 16.28 -13.07 -15.30
C LEU A 388 15.95 -12.11 -16.43
N ARG A 389 15.99 -10.79 -16.15
CA ARG A 389 15.70 -9.76 -17.15
C ARG A 389 16.65 -9.84 -18.35
N MET A 390 17.94 -10.02 -18.11
CA MET A 390 18.95 -10.16 -19.17
C MET A 390 18.79 -11.47 -19.93
N ARG A 391 18.50 -12.57 -19.23
CA ARG A 391 18.26 -13.87 -19.84
C ARG A 391 17.07 -13.82 -20.80
N VAL A 392 15.92 -13.32 -20.34
CA VAL A 392 14.69 -13.22 -21.16
C VAL A 392 14.84 -12.22 -22.31
N ALA A 393 15.44 -11.05 -22.07
CA ALA A 393 15.67 -10.08 -23.15
C ALA A 393 16.63 -10.62 -24.21
N GLY A 394 17.66 -11.37 -23.79
CA GLY A 394 18.58 -12.04 -24.70
C GLY A 394 17.90 -13.12 -25.52
N LEU A 395 17.09 -14.00 -24.90
CA LEU A 395 16.31 -15.01 -25.62
C LEU A 395 15.42 -14.37 -26.69
N ILE A 396 14.64 -13.35 -26.32
CA ILE A 396 13.75 -12.65 -27.25
C ILE A 396 14.53 -12.03 -28.43
N ARG A 397 15.73 -11.49 -28.17
CA ARG A 397 16.58 -10.90 -29.21
C ARG A 397 17.17 -11.98 -30.13
N ASP A 398 17.69 -13.06 -29.57
CA ASP A 398 18.32 -14.13 -30.35
C ASP A 398 17.31 -14.74 -31.36
N PHE A 399 16.02 -14.78 -31.04
CA PHE A 399 14.97 -15.22 -31.97
C PHE A 399 14.50 -14.16 -32.98
N SER A 400 14.79 -12.86 -32.76
CA SER A 400 14.51 -11.83 -33.77
C SER A 400 15.47 -11.88 -34.96
N GLU A 401 16.58 -12.60 -34.82
CA GLU A 401 17.59 -12.81 -35.84
C GLU A 401 17.38 -14.17 -36.53
N ALA A 402 16.31 -14.27 -37.34
CA ALA A 402 16.01 -15.47 -38.12
C ALA A 402 16.36 -15.29 -39.61
N GLU A 403 16.97 -16.31 -40.20
CA GLU A 403 17.17 -16.42 -41.65
C GLU A 403 16.05 -17.28 -42.24
N THR A 404 15.16 -16.65 -43.02
CA THR A 404 14.07 -17.33 -43.71
C THR A 404 14.58 -18.17 -44.87
N LEU A 405 14.17 -19.43 -44.93
CA LEU A 405 14.43 -20.37 -46.03
C LEU A 405 13.14 -20.56 -46.85
N GLN A 406 13.26 -21.26 -47.99
CA GLN A 406 12.12 -21.56 -48.86
C GLN A 406 11.05 -22.42 -48.15
N ASN A 407 11.48 -23.38 -47.32
CA ASN A 407 10.61 -24.29 -46.55
C ASN A 407 11.03 -24.30 -45.07
N GLY A 408 10.97 -23.15 -44.40
CA GLY A 408 11.23 -23.02 -42.96
C GLY A 408 12.12 -21.82 -42.60
N ALA A 409 12.61 -21.79 -41.37
CA ALA A 409 13.51 -20.73 -40.88
C ALA A 409 14.62 -21.31 -40.01
N VAL A 410 15.78 -20.66 -40.03
CA VAL A 410 16.87 -20.95 -39.09
C VAL A 410 17.08 -19.74 -38.20
N SER A 411 16.81 -19.93 -36.90
CA SER A 411 17.09 -18.92 -35.89
C SER A 411 18.57 -18.96 -35.53
N LEU A 412 19.25 -17.82 -35.63
CA LEU A 412 20.67 -17.74 -35.28
C LEU A 412 20.82 -17.40 -33.80
N VAL A 413 21.37 -18.36 -33.07
CA VAL A 413 21.62 -18.22 -31.64
C VAL A 413 23.10 -17.95 -31.40
N HIS A 414 23.40 -16.91 -30.63
CA HIS A 414 24.78 -16.62 -30.24
C HIS A 414 25.33 -17.71 -29.29
N THR A 415 26.46 -18.31 -29.66
CA THR A 415 27.12 -19.47 -29.02
C THR A 415 27.50 -19.28 -27.54
N ASN A 416 27.69 -18.04 -27.07
CA ASN A 416 28.02 -17.72 -25.66
C ASN A 416 26.81 -17.39 -24.78
N SER A 417 25.60 -17.75 -25.21
CA SER A 417 24.41 -17.45 -24.44
C SER A 417 24.20 -18.52 -23.35
N PHE A 418 24.74 -18.26 -22.14
CA PHE A 418 24.32 -18.92 -20.87
C PHE A 418 22.81 -18.73 -20.55
N ARG A 419 22.04 -18.25 -21.54
CA ARG A 419 20.66 -17.78 -21.50
C ARG A 419 19.69 -18.88 -21.91
N TRP A 420 20.15 -19.83 -22.70
CA TRP A 420 19.33 -20.93 -23.17
C TRP A 420 19.33 -22.10 -22.17
N PRO A 421 18.21 -22.87 -22.07
CA PRO A 421 18.20 -24.14 -21.34
C PRO A 421 19.34 -25.05 -21.85
N ARG A 422 19.96 -25.88 -20.98
CA ARG A 422 21.15 -26.70 -21.33
C ARG A 422 20.90 -27.77 -22.40
N LEU A 423 19.67 -27.96 -22.82
CA LEU A 423 19.22 -29.00 -23.76
C LEU A 423 19.68 -28.74 -25.20
N ILE A 424 20.87 -28.20 -25.40
CA ILE A 424 21.46 -27.80 -26.67
C ILE A 424 22.53 -28.84 -27.00
N GLU A 425 22.14 -29.86 -27.75
CA GLU A 425 23.10 -30.83 -28.28
C GLU A 425 22.90 -30.95 -29.79
N GLN A 426 24.01 -31.06 -30.51
CA GLN A 426 23.99 -31.53 -31.87
C GLN A 426 23.65 -33.01 -31.85
N LEU A 427 22.68 -33.42 -32.64
CA LEU A 427 22.29 -34.82 -32.74
C LEU A 427 22.79 -35.36 -34.07
N ASN A 428 23.65 -36.36 -33.99
CA ASN A 428 24.01 -37.14 -35.17
C ASN A 428 22.94 -38.20 -35.41
N LEU A 429 21.79 -37.77 -35.95
CA LEU A 429 20.69 -38.67 -36.35
C LEU A 429 20.97 -39.21 -37.76
N PRO A 430 21.21 -40.53 -37.93
CA PRO A 430 21.40 -41.13 -39.24
C PRO A 430 20.07 -41.18 -40.02
N GLY A 431 20.11 -40.98 -41.33
CA GLY A 431 18.95 -41.19 -42.21
C GLY A 431 18.14 -39.95 -42.62
N MET A 432 18.66 -38.73 -42.42
CA MET A 432 18.02 -37.49 -42.88
C MET A 432 18.90 -36.70 -43.87
N PRO A 433 19.03 -37.17 -45.12
CA PRO A 433 19.95 -36.57 -46.09
C PRO A 433 19.53 -35.15 -46.52
N GLU A 434 18.23 -34.87 -46.57
CA GLU A 434 17.71 -33.55 -46.98
C GLU A 434 18.11 -32.46 -46.00
N ILE A 435 17.96 -32.72 -44.70
CA ILE A 435 18.31 -31.78 -43.64
C ILE A 435 19.83 -31.63 -43.54
N SER A 436 20.58 -32.72 -43.75
CA SER A 436 22.04 -32.66 -43.83
C SER A 436 22.53 -31.74 -44.95
N LYS A 437 21.88 -31.77 -46.12
CA LYS A 437 22.18 -30.87 -47.25
C LYS A 437 21.86 -29.41 -46.92
N ILE A 438 20.74 -29.15 -46.26
CA ILE A 438 20.36 -27.79 -45.81
C ILE A 438 21.40 -27.25 -44.83
N LYS A 439 21.76 -28.03 -43.81
CA LYS A 439 22.79 -27.66 -42.82
C LYS A 439 24.11 -27.30 -43.49
N GLN A 440 24.61 -28.15 -44.39
CA GLN A 440 25.86 -27.91 -45.13
C GLN A 440 25.81 -26.64 -45.98
N LYS A 441 24.69 -26.37 -46.66
CA LYS A 441 24.52 -25.15 -47.48
C LYS A 441 24.62 -23.89 -46.62
N ILE A 442 24.00 -23.89 -45.45
CA ILE A 442 24.02 -22.77 -44.51
C ILE A 442 25.41 -22.61 -43.89
N GLU A 443 26.03 -23.70 -43.44
CA GLU A 443 27.40 -23.68 -42.93
C GLU A 443 28.39 -23.11 -43.94
N GLN A 444 28.28 -23.51 -45.22
CA GLN A 444 29.14 -22.96 -46.28
C GLN A 444 28.91 -21.46 -46.49
N SER A 445 27.66 -21.00 -46.45
CA SER A 445 27.32 -19.58 -46.54
C SER A 445 27.95 -18.78 -45.38
N ARG A 446 27.83 -19.29 -44.15
CA ARG A 446 28.32 -18.61 -42.93
C ARG A 446 29.82 -18.73 -42.71
N LYS A 447 30.45 -19.80 -43.19
CA LYS A 447 31.91 -19.95 -43.21
C LYS A 447 32.58 -18.86 -44.05
N ARG A 448 31.93 -18.41 -45.15
CA ARG A 448 32.41 -17.27 -45.95
C ARG A 448 32.40 -15.95 -45.17
N GLN A 449 31.55 -15.84 -44.15
CA GLN A 449 31.47 -14.69 -43.24
C GLN A 449 32.37 -14.84 -42.00
N LYS A 450 33.22 -15.88 -41.94
CA LYS A 450 34.07 -16.22 -40.78
C LYS A 450 33.27 -16.47 -39.49
N VAL A 451 32.03 -16.92 -39.59
CA VAL A 451 31.19 -17.28 -38.44
C VAL A 451 31.29 -18.79 -38.20
N LYS A 452 31.63 -19.21 -36.96
CA LYS A 452 31.54 -20.61 -36.54
C LYS A 452 30.11 -20.91 -36.11
N MET A 453 29.52 -21.96 -36.65
CA MET A 453 28.19 -22.44 -36.29
C MET A 453 28.25 -23.78 -35.57
N GLU A 454 27.30 -23.99 -34.67
CA GLU A 454 27.02 -25.27 -34.02
C GLU A 454 25.50 -25.50 -34.12
N TRP A 455 25.09 -26.69 -34.57
CA TRP A 455 23.68 -27.02 -34.74
C TRP A 455 23.06 -27.49 -33.43
N VAL A 456 21.83 -27.04 -33.20
CA VAL A 456 21.07 -27.35 -32.00
C VAL A 456 19.85 -28.17 -32.40
N ASP A 457 20.05 -29.48 -32.52
CA ASP A 457 19.09 -30.38 -33.13
C ASP A 457 17.96 -30.75 -32.18
N THR A 458 18.27 -30.83 -30.90
CA THR A 458 17.33 -31.08 -29.80
C THR A 458 16.18 -30.07 -29.70
N LEU A 459 16.38 -28.84 -30.17
CA LEU A 459 15.38 -27.77 -30.18
C LEU A 459 14.80 -27.50 -31.59
N SER A 460 15.26 -28.23 -32.61
CA SER A 460 14.69 -28.09 -33.95
C SER A 460 13.31 -28.73 -34.01
N THR A 461 12.38 -28.10 -34.73
CA THR A 461 11.04 -28.60 -34.99
C THR A 461 10.82 -28.80 -36.48
N VAL A 462 9.92 -29.73 -36.81
CA VAL A 462 9.53 -30.04 -38.19
C VAL A 462 8.00 -30.10 -38.21
N GLU A 463 7.40 -29.35 -39.11
CA GLU A 463 5.99 -29.52 -39.44
C GLU A 463 5.86 -30.65 -40.45
N ILE A 464 5.00 -31.62 -40.14
CA ILE A 464 4.66 -32.73 -41.04
C ILE A 464 3.17 -32.69 -41.34
N GLU A 465 2.81 -33.18 -42.52
CA GLU A 465 1.41 -33.41 -42.91
C GLU A 465 1.07 -34.88 -42.68
N VAL A 466 0.00 -35.14 -41.94
CA VAL A 466 -0.54 -36.48 -41.71
C VAL A 466 -1.98 -36.51 -42.24
N ASP A 467 -2.11 -37.05 -43.44
CA ASP A 467 -3.32 -36.99 -44.28
C ASP A 467 -3.82 -35.56 -44.52
N SER A 468 -4.69 -35.03 -43.66
CA SER A 468 -5.30 -33.70 -43.78
C SER A 468 -4.99 -32.75 -42.62
N GLU A 469 -4.23 -33.19 -41.64
CA GLU A 469 -3.86 -32.39 -40.45
C GLU A 469 -2.35 -32.13 -40.46
N SER A 470 -1.94 -30.94 -39.99
CA SER A 470 -0.52 -30.65 -39.77
C SER A 470 -0.13 -30.87 -38.32
N ALA A 471 1.08 -31.38 -38.11
CA ALA A 471 1.60 -31.69 -36.80
C ALA A 471 3.03 -31.18 -36.67
N ILE A 472 3.33 -30.52 -35.56
CA ILE A 472 4.68 -30.06 -35.24
C ILE A 472 5.33 -31.10 -34.33
N LEU A 473 6.44 -31.66 -34.80
CA LEU A 473 7.27 -32.61 -34.07
C LEU A 473 8.63 -32.01 -33.73
N SER A 474 9.23 -32.46 -32.64
CA SER A 474 10.66 -32.23 -32.42
C SER A 474 11.48 -33.04 -33.42
N PHE A 475 12.72 -32.64 -33.65
CA PHE A 475 13.61 -33.34 -34.56
C PHE A 475 13.87 -34.82 -34.18
N PRO A 476 14.09 -35.18 -32.90
CA PRO A 476 14.12 -36.58 -32.46
C PRO A 476 12.81 -37.35 -32.71
N GLN A 477 11.66 -36.71 -32.48
CA GLN A 477 10.36 -37.34 -32.71
C GLN A 477 10.14 -37.60 -34.20
N TYR A 478 10.46 -36.63 -35.05
CA TYR A 478 10.41 -36.77 -36.50
C TYR A 478 11.29 -37.93 -36.99
N TRP A 479 12.50 -38.07 -36.45
CA TRP A 479 13.37 -39.20 -36.77
C TRP A 479 12.77 -40.55 -36.39
N LEU A 480 12.23 -40.67 -35.18
CA LEU A 480 11.58 -41.90 -34.75
C LEU A 480 10.38 -42.24 -35.65
N VAL A 481 9.55 -41.25 -35.97
CA VAL A 481 8.38 -41.43 -36.85
C VAL A 481 8.83 -41.85 -38.25
N GLN A 482 9.85 -41.22 -38.82
CA GLN A 482 10.40 -41.60 -40.13
C GLN A 482 10.94 -43.05 -40.11
N GLN A 483 11.68 -43.42 -39.07
CA GLN A 483 12.16 -44.79 -38.90
C GLN A 483 11.02 -45.78 -38.74
N LEU A 484 9.93 -45.41 -38.07
CA LEU A 484 8.73 -46.23 -37.96
C LEU A 484 7.94 -46.32 -39.28
N CYS A 485 8.01 -45.30 -40.13
CA CYS A 485 7.44 -45.31 -41.49
C CYS A 485 8.19 -46.28 -42.41
N GLU A 486 9.53 -46.25 -42.36
CA GLU A 486 10.40 -47.15 -43.13
C GLU A 486 10.36 -48.59 -42.58
N ASN A 487 10.49 -48.74 -41.27
CA ASN A 487 10.56 -50.01 -40.56
C ASN A 487 9.42 -50.06 -39.53
N LYS A 488 8.53 -51.05 -39.59
CA LYS A 488 7.37 -51.13 -38.66
C LYS A 488 7.76 -51.17 -37.17
N GLU A 489 9.02 -51.42 -36.85
CA GLU A 489 9.57 -51.48 -35.50
C GLU A 489 10.94 -50.79 -35.43
N PHE A 490 11.27 -50.20 -34.29
CA PHE A 490 12.54 -49.53 -34.01
C PHE A 490 13.15 -49.99 -32.67
N PRO A 491 14.46 -50.28 -32.57
CA PRO A 491 15.08 -50.69 -31.30
C PRO A 491 15.01 -49.58 -30.23
N LEU A 492 14.48 -49.89 -29.05
CA LEU A 492 14.35 -48.92 -27.96
C LEU A 492 15.72 -48.36 -27.53
N SER A 493 16.73 -49.22 -27.42
CA SER A 493 18.10 -48.84 -27.01
C SER A 493 18.75 -47.79 -27.91
N ARG A 494 18.39 -47.74 -29.20
CA ARG A 494 18.88 -46.71 -30.12
C ARG A 494 18.24 -45.35 -29.86
N PHE A 495 17.00 -45.32 -29.41
CA PHE A 495 16.32 -44.08 -29.06
C PHE A 495 16.73 -43.60 -27.66
N GLU A 496 16.89 -44.52 -26.71
CA GLU A 496 17.36 -44.23 -25.35
C GLU A 496 18.77 -43.64 -25.29
N ALA A 497 19.59 -43.89 -26.32
CA ALA A 497 20.90 -43.27 -26.49
C ALA A 497 20.81 -41.74 -26.77
N LEU A 498 19.63 -41.22 -27.12
CA LEU A 498 19.42 -39.79 -27.32
C LEU A 498 19.20 -39.05 -25.98
N PRO A 499 19.66 -37.79 -25.88
CA PRO A 499 19.34 -36.94 -24.74
C PRO A 499 17.82 -36.73 -24.66
N LEU A 500 17.30 -36.71 -23.43
CA LEU A 500 15.87 -36.49 -23.14
C LEU A 500 14.91 -37.48 -23.82
N HIS A 501 15.34 -38.70 -24.11
CA HIS A 501 14.52 -39.69 -24.83
C HIS A 501 13.16 -39.93 -24.16
N ARG A 502 13.07 -39.86 -22.82
CA ARG A 502 11.81 -40.06 -22.08
C ARG A 502 10.81 -38.95 -22.38
N GLU A 503 11.26 -37.70 -22.28
CA GLU A 503 10.49 -36.50 -22.56
C GLU A 503 10.05 -36.45 -24.02
N GLN A 504 10.91 -36.90 -24.93
CA GLN A 504 10.62 -36.99 -26.37
C GLN A 504 9.54 -38.05 -26.69
N MET A 505 9.56 -39.20 -26.00
CA MET A 505 8.61 -40.29 -26.22
C MET A 505 7.26 -40.08 -25.52
N GLU A 506 7.24 -39.40 -24.38
CA GLU A 506 6.05 -39.30 -23.52
C GLU A 506 4.80 -38.76 -24.25
N PRO A 507 4.84 -37.67 -25.03
CA PRO A 507 3.66 -37.18 -25.77
C PRO A 507 3.16 -38.19 -26.80
N LEU A 508 4.08 -38.85 -27.52
CA LEU A 508 3.76 -39.85 -28.53
C LEU A 508 3.12 -41.09 -27.91
N LEU A 509 3.59 -41.51 -26.72
CA LEU A 509 3.00 -42.60 -25.95
C LEU A 509 1.62 -42.24 -25.42
N LYS A 510 1.46 -41.06 -24.81
CA LYS A 510 0.17 -40.58 -24.26
C LYS A 510 -0.91 -40.49 -25.34
N LYS A 511 -0.56 -40.07 -26.55
CA LYS A 511 -1.47 -40.00 -27.71
C LYS A 511 -1.65 -41.35 -28.40
N GLY A 512 -0.93 -42.39 -27.99
CA GLY A 512 -1.00 -43.72 -28.58
C GLY A 512 -0.47 -43.78 -30.01
N ILE A 513 0.40 -42.83 -30.40
CA ILE A 513 1.08 -42.79 -31.70
C ILE A 513 2.14 -43.88 -31.74
N ILE A 514 2.89 -44.07 -30.65
CA ILE A 514 3.86 -45.16 -30.50
C ILE A 514 3.48 -46.07 -29.34
N GLN A 515 3.99 -47.30 -29.35
CA GLN A 515 3.90 -48.26 -28.24
C GLN A 515 5.27 -48.90 -28.01
N VAL A 516 5.62 -49.14 -26.74
CA VAL A 516 6.82 -49.91 -26.37
C VAL A 516 6.38 -51.32 -26.01
N SER A 517 6.96 -52.31 -26.68
CA SER A 517 6.72 -53.72 -26.35
C SER A 517 7.59 -54.10 -25.15
N SER A 518 6.94 -54.51 -24.05
CA SER A 518 7.57 -54.97 -22.81
C SER A 518 8.54 -56.14 -23.04
N ASP A 519 8.22 -57.00 -24.00
CA ASP A 519 8.91 -58.29 -24.17
C ASP A 519 10.04 -58.22 -25.20
N SER A 520 10.02 -57.24 -26.11
CA SER A 520 10.96 -57.17 -27.24
C SER A 520 11.89 -55.96 -27.25
N GLN A 521 11.80 -55.05 -26.27
CA GLN A 521 12.63 -53.82 -26.20
C GLN A 521 12.61 -53.03 -27.51
N LYS A 522 11.44 -52.96 -28.14
CA LYS A 522 11.19 -52.27 -29.41
C LYS A 522 10.06 -51.28 -29.30
N ILE A 523 10.23 -50.17 -30.00
CA ILE A 523 9.19 -49.18 -30.27
C ILE A 523 8.46 -49.59 -31.54
N ARG A 524 7.13 -49.56 -31.52
CA ARG A 524 6.26 -49.89 -32.65
C ARG A 524 5.26 -48.77 -32.90
N ARG A 525 4.65 -48.78 -34.09
CA ARG A 525 3.47 -47.95 -34.38
C ARG A 525 2.34 -48.33 -33.42
N GLY A 526 1.80 -47.34 -32.73
CA GLY A 526 0.64 -47.49 -31.86
C GLY A 526 -0.67 -47.45 -32.63
N ASN A 527 -1.77 -47.73 -31.94
CA ASN A 527 -3.10 -47.84 -32.53
C ASN A 527 -3.63 -46.52 -33.15
N ASN A 528 -3.05 -45.37 -32.78
CA ASN A 528 -3.46 -44.07 -33.28
C ASN A 528 -2.48 -43.50 -34.31
N PHE A 529 -1.47 -44.26 -34.77
CA PHE A 529 -0.46 -43.76 -35.70
C PHE A 529 -1.06 -43.21 -37.01
N ASN A 530 -2.12 -43.84 -37.53
CA ASN A 530 -2.82 -43.40 -38.75
C ASN A 530 -4.08 -42.56 -38.46
N LYS A 531 -4.25 -41.97 -37.27
CA LYS A 531 -5.43 -41.16 -36.93
C LYS A 531 -5.06 -39.67 -36.89
N PRO A 532 -5.44 -38.86 -37.89
CA PRO A 532 -5.05 -37.45 -37.98
C PRO A 532 -5.32 -36.64 -36.70
N THR A 533 -6.48 -36.85 -36.07
CA THR A 533 -6.88 -36.16 -34.82
C THR A 533 -5.97 -36.44 -33.61
N ALA A 534 -5.13 -37.47 -33.66
CA ALA A 534 -4.18 -37.78 -32.58
C ALA A 534 -2.88 -36.97 -32.70
N TRP A 535 -2.60 -36.37 -33.88
CA TRP A 535 -1.36 -35.68 -34.20
C TRP A 535 -1.34 -34.19 -33.80
N THR A 536 -1.83 -33.90 -32.60
CA THR A 536 -1.92 -32.54 -32.06
C THR A 536 -1.19 -32.44 -30.72
N ASP A 537 -0.49 -31.32 -30.47
CA ASP A 537 0.22 -31.04 -29.20
C ASP A 537 1.24 -32.14 -28.81
N LEU A 538 2.16 -32.45 -29.74
CA LEU A 538 3.12 -33.54 -29.61
C LEU A 538 4.50 -33.12 -29.12
N LEU A 539 4.76 -31.82 -29.05
CA LEU A 539 6.07 -31.34 -28.62
C LEU A 539 6.35 -31.74 -27.17
N PRO A 540 7.59 -32.19 -26.87
CA PRO A 540 7.97 -32.60 -25.53
C PRO A 540 7.87 -31.43 -24.54
N ASP A 541 7.45 -31.71 -23.32
CA ASP A 541 7.62 -30.76 -22.23
C ASP A 541 9.08 -30.80 -21.78
N PHE A 542 9.90 -29.92 -22.33
CA PHE A 542 11.30 -29.68 -21.92
C PHE A 542 11.45 -29.22 -20.44
N ALA A 543 10.37 -29.26 -19.66
CA ALA A 543 10.26 -28.81 -18.28
C ALA A 543 10.54 -29.90 -17.23
N ALA A 544 10.72 -31.16 -17.63
CA ALA A 544 11.01 -32.25 -16.70
C ALA A 544 12.46 -32.16 -16.18
N GLU A 545 12.59 -31.67 -14.94
CA GLU A 545 13.53 -32.12 -13.91
C GLU A 545 14.95 -32.55 -14.31
N ALA A 546 15.61 -31.85 -15.22
CA ALA A 546 17.04 -31.73 -15.07
C ALA A 546 17.26 -30.92 -13.78
N GLU A 547 17.54 -31.59 -12.66
CA GLU A 547 18.20 -30.99 -11.50
C GLU A 547 19.52 -30.39 -12.01
N GLU A 548 19.43 -29.17 -12.55
CA GLU A 548 20.59 -28.45 -13.02
C GLU A 548 21.49 -28.19 -11.81
N ASP A 549 22.79 -28.37 -12.01
CA ASP A 549 23.85 -27.55 -11.39
C ASP A 549 23.70 -26.07 -11.82
N ALA A 550 22.51 -25.50 -11.60
CA ALA A 550 22.14 -24.11 -11.86
C ALA A 550 22.99 -23.13 -11.03
N SER A 551 23.84 -23.65 -10.13
CA SER A 551 24.92 -22.92 -9.46
C SER A 551 25.77 -22.15 -10.45
N ASP A 552 26.28 -22.80 -11.49
CA ASP A 552 27.39 -22.24 -12.27
C ASP A 552 26.93 -21.17 -13.26
N ARG A 553 25.80 -21.38 -13.93
CA ARG A 553 25.20 -20.38 -14.83
C ARG A 553 24.74 -19.14 -14.08
N LYS A 554 24.07 -19.33 -12.95
CA LYS A 554 23.63 -18.22 -12.09
C LYS A 554 24.84 -17.43 -11.59
N LYS A 555 25.91 -18.12 -11.19
CA LYS A 555 27.17 -17.50 -10.77
C LYS A 555 27.82 -16.70 -11.90
N VAL A 556 27.84 -17.23 -13.13
CA VAL A 556 28.34 -16.48 -14.31
C VAL A 556 27.51 -15.22 -14.57
N LEU A 557 26.18 -15.32 -14.57
CA LEU A 557 25.30 -14.15 -14.79
C LEU A 557 25.45 -13.10 -13.68
N LEU A 558 25.62 -13.53 -12.43
CA LEU A 558 25.87 -12.62 -11.30
C LEU A 558 27.25 -11.96 -11.42
N ASN A 559 28.27 -12.68 -11.88
CA ASN A 559 29.61 -12.11 -12.14
C ASN A 559 29.52 -11.03 -13.22
N MET A 560 28.89 -11.33 -14.36
CA MET A 560 28.73 -10.37 -15.45
C MET A 560 27.88 -9.16 -15.02
N ALA A 561 26.87 -9.36 -14.17
CA ALA A 561 26.06 -8.29 -13.62
C ALA A 561 26.88 -7.37 -12.71
N ALA A 562 27.70 -7.94 -11.81
CA ALA A 562 28.61 -7.18 -10.97
C ALA A 562 29.58 -6.35 -11.81
N ASP A 563 30.25 -7.00 -12.77
CA ASP A 563 31.25 -6.34 -13.61
C ASP A 563 30.62 -5.20 -14.42
N SER A 564 29.50 -5.49 -15.09
CA SER A 564 28.81 -4.52 -15.93
C SER A 564 28.29 -3.34 -15.11
N TYR A 565 27.79 -3.58 -13.90
CA TYR A 565 27.33 -2.50 -13.02
C TYR A 565 28.49 -1.63 -12.58
N LEU A 566 29.56 -2.22 -12.04
CA LEU A 566 30.73 -1.49 -11.53
C LEU A 566 31.36 -0.63 -12.62
N VAL A 567 31.57 -1.21 -13.82
CA VAL A 567 32.14 -0.48 -14.95
C VAL A 567 31.19 0.61 -15.47
N ARG A 568 29.89 0.33 -15.61
CA ARG A 568 28.94 1.32 -16.16
C ARG A 568 28.74 2.51 -15.23
N GLU A 569 28.60 2.27 -13.93
CA GLU A 569 28.43 3.36 -12.96
C GLU A 569 29.67 4.26 -12.94
N LEU A 570 30.88 3.68 -12.94
CA LEU A 570 32.13 4.44 -12.96
C LEU A 570 32.45 5.07 -14.32
N LYS A 571 31.95 4.52 -15.43
CA LYS A 571 31.98 5.20 -16.74
C LYS A 571 31.11 6.45 -16.79
N THR A 572 30.03 6.47 -16.02
CA THR A 572 29.08 7.59 -16.00
C THR A 572 29.55 8.66 -15.04
N ASP A 573 29.86 8.26 -13.80
CA ASP A 573 30.27 9.15 -12.71
C ASP A 573 31.50 8.54 -12.00
N SER A 574 32.68 9.14 -12.20
CA SER A 574 33.94 8.73 -11.58
C SER A 574 34.71 9.98 -11.09
N PRO A 575 35.30 9.98 -9.88
CA PRO A 575 35.41 8.88 -8.91
C PRO A 575 34.18 8.69 -8.00
N GLN A 576 34.02 7.50 -7.41
CA GLN A 576 32.98 7.21 -6.39
C GLN A 576 33.52 6.39 -5.21
N GLU A 577 32.96 6.57 -4.02
CA GLU A 577 33.32 5.77 -2.83
C GLU A 577 33.05 4.26 -3.03
N LYS A 578 34.04 3.42 -2.71
CA LYS A 578 33.94 1.95 -2.81
C LYS A 578 32.74 1.41 -2.03
N SER A 579 32.55 1.88 -0.80
CA SER A 579 31.49 1.43 0.12
C SER A 579 30.08 1.71 -0.45
N VAL A 580 29.88 2.89 -1.05
CA VAL A 580 28.62 3.31 -1.67
C VAL A 580 28.31 2.48 -2.91
N LEU A 581 29.30 2.27 -3.78
CA LEU A 581 29.17 1.44 -4.98
C LEU A 581 28.77 0.01 -4.65
N ILE A 582 29.48 -0.62 -3.70
CA ILE A 582 29.18 -2.00 -3.26
C ILE A 582 27.80 -2.07 -2.61
N SER A 583 27.45 -1.13 -1.73
CA SER A 583 26.13 -1.09 -1.08
C SER A 583 24.99 -0.99 -2.10
N ARG A 584 25.17 -0.16 -3.14
CA ARG A 584 24.19 -0.04 -4.22
C ARG A 584 24.12 -1.31 -5.07
N LEU A 585 25.25 -1.94 -5.40
CA LEU A 585 25.30 -3.20 -6.14
C LEU A 585 24.55 -4.32 -5.41
N ILE A 586 24.82 -4.50 -4.11
CA ILE A 586 24.16 -5.49 -3.26
C ILE A 586 22.64 -5.23 -3.25
N LYS A 587 22.23 -3.97 -3.02
CA LYS A 587 20.82 -3.59 -2.92
C LYS A 587 20.06 -3.77 -4.25
N SER A 588 20.68 -3.43 -5.37
CA SER A 588 20.03 -3.43 -6.69
C SER A 588 20.05 -4.79 -7.38
N HIS A 589 21.15 -5.54 -7.25
CA HIS A 589 21.36 -6.80 -7.96
C HIS A 589 21.33 -8.04 -7.05
N GLY A 590 21.29 -7.88 -5.73
CA GLY A 590 21.22 -8.99 -4.77
C GLY A 590 22.50 -9.82 -4.73
N ILE A 591 23.64 -9.20 -5.04
CA ILE A 591 24.95 -9.86 -5.11
C ILE A 591 25.52 -9.97 -3.69
N PRO A 592 26.03 -11.14 -3.25
CA PRO A 592 26.71 -11.28 -1.97
C PRO A 592 27.96 -10.39 -1.88
N LEU A 593 28.26 -9.86 -0.70
CA LEU A 593 29.41 -8.97 -0.48
C LEU A 593 30.73 -9.61 -0.95
N GLU A 594 30.97 -10.87 -0.55
CA GLU A 594 32.16 -11.64 -0.96
C GLU A 594 32.32 -11.72 -2.48
N LEU A 595 31.21 -11.90 -3.20
CA LEU A 595 31.23 -11.95 -4.66
C LEU A 595 31.52 -10.57 -5.24
N ALA A 596 30.92 -9.51 -4.70
CA ALA A 596 31.17 -8.14 -5.12
C ALA A 596 32.64 -7.74 -4.94
N ASP A 597 33.24 -8.04 -3.78
CA ASP A 597 34.66 -7.77 -3.52
C ASP A 597 35.57 -8.60 -4.44
N LYS A 598 35.26 -9.89 -4.67
CA LYS A 598 36.01 -10.73 -5.60
C LYS A 598 35.98 -10.16 -7.02
N ARG A 599 34.82 -9.73 -7.51
CA ARG A 599 34.68 -9.13 -8.85
C ARG A 599 35.39 -7.79 -8.95
N LEU A 600 35.32 -6.97 -7.91
CA LEU A 600 36.04 -5.71 -7.85
C LEU A 600 37.56 -5.93 -7.97
N ASN A 601 38.12 -6.88 -7.22
CA ASN A 601 39.55 -7.21 -7.28
C ASN A 601 39.96 -7.65 -8.69
N ILE A 602 39.15 -8.48 -9.36
CA ILE A 602 39.42 -8.89 -10.75
C ILE A 602 39.41 -7.70 -11.71
N LEU A 603 38.53 -6.71 -11.52
CA LEU A 603 38.50 -5.51 -12.35
C LEU A 603 39.70 -4.58 -12.10
N LEU A 604 40.17 -4.50 -10.86
CA LEU A 604 41.40 -3.78 -10.49
C LEU A 604 42.63 -4.47 -11.09
N GLU A 605 42.75 -5.79 -10.96
CA GLU A 605 43.83 -6.60 -11.54
C GLU A 605 43.90 -6.48 -13.07
N ARG A 606 42.74 -6.37 -13.72
CA ARG A 606 42.64 -6.18 -15.17
C ARG A 606 42.77 -4.73 -15.63
N ASN A 607 43.10 -3.81 -14.71
CA ASN A 607 43.23 -2.38 -14.97
C ASN A 607 41.98 -1.72 -15.57
N PHE A 608 40.77 -2.26 -15.37
CA PHE A 608 39.53 -1.58 -15.74
C PHE A 608 39.14 -0.50 -14.73
N LEU A 609 39.61 -0.62 -13.49
CA LEU A 609 39.35 0.31 -12.40
C LEU A 609 40.66 0.70 -11.71
N VAL A 610 40.69 1.87 -11.09
CA VAL A 610 41.78 2.34 -10.21
C VAL A 610 41.21 2.62 -8.83
N PHE A 611 41.90 2.17 -7.78
CA PHE A 611 41.52 2.43 -6.40
C PHE A 611 42.47 3.45 -5.76
N ASP A 612 41.94 4.60 -5.37
CA ASP A 612 42.64 5.57 -4.55
C ASP A 612 42.50 5.18 -3.07
N LYS A 613 43.61 4.71 -2.49
CA LYS A 613 43.67 4.30 -1.08
C LYS A 613 43.50 5.46 -0.10
N GLN A 614 43.85 6.69 -0.49
CA GLN A 614 43.77 7.87 0.39
C GLN A 614 42.34 8.40 0.47
N ALA A 615 41.65 8.47 -0.68
CA ALA A 615 40.26 8.92 -0.75
C ALA A 615 39.24 7.80 -0.52
N GLY A 616 39.64 6.53 -0.58
CA GLY A 616 38.72 5.39 -0.50
C GLY A 616 37.79 5.26 -1.72
N THR A 617 38.19 5.83 -2.86
CA THR A 617 37.36 5.94 -4.06
C THR A 617 37.87 5.05 -5.19
N LEU A 618 36.94 4.63 -6.05
CA LEU A 618 37.18 3.90 -7.29
C LEU A 618 36.98 4.83 -8.47
N SER A 619 37.83 4.70 -9.48
CA SER A 619 37.72 5.40 -10.75
C SER A 619 37.71 4.41 -11.91
N TYR A 620 37.04 4.76 -13.01
CA TYR A 620 37.12 3.99 -14.25
C TYR A 620 38.44 4.30 -14.97
N ASN A 621 39.07 3.26 -15.52
CA ASN A 621 40.25 3.38 -16.37
C ASN A 621 39.87 2.99 -17.82
N PRO A 622 39.88 3.94 -18.78
CA PRO A 622 39.31 3.79 -20.11
C PRO A 622 39.81 2.63 -20.95
#